data_AF-A0A9D9SEG2-F1
#
_entry.id   AF-A0A9D9SEG2-F1
#
_cell.length_a   1.000
_cell.length_b   1.000
_cell.length_c   1.000
_cell.angle_alpha   90.00
_cell.angle_beta   90.00
_cell.angle_gamma   90.00
#
_symmetry.space_group_name_H-M   'P 1'
#
loop_
_entity.id
_entity.type
_entity.pdbx_description
1 polymer ?
#
loop_
_entity_poly.entity_id
_entity_poly.type
_entity_poly.pdbx_seq_one_letter_code
_entity_poly.pdbx_strand_id
1 'polypeptide(L)'
;MLFVILAIWFGYKKARDTGRNPYLWAAICGVSFIGVQMLVGLGAGVFVGLGIAFAGWDEGVYDQYSWLITIVAIAASFVTLFLLFKYLDRIPAAETASEPPPPPTFNVDPEN
;
A
#
# COMPACT_ATOMS: atom_id res chain seq x y z
N MET A 1 -13.84 12.49 -1.88
CA MET A 1 -13.69 12.68 -0.41
C MET A 1 -14.30 11.56 0.41
N LEU A 2 -15.55 11.16 0.17
CA LEU A 2 -16.18 10.05 0.91
C LEU A 2 -15.34 8.75 0.89
N PHE A 3 -14.81 8.37 -0.28
CA PHE A 3 -13.93 7.19 -0.39
C PHE A 3 -12.62 7.28 0.41
N VAL A 4 -12.07 8.48 0.59
CA VAL A 4 -10.86 8.70 1.40
C VAL A 4 -11.18 8.45 2.87
N ILE A 5 -12.32 8.95 3.36
CA ILE A 5 -12.78 8.73 4.73
C ILE A 5 -12.99 7.23 4.98
N LEU A 6 -13.64 6.54 4.03
CA LEU A 6 -13.80 5.08 4.10
C LEU A 6 -12.45 4.37 4.13
N ALA A 7 -11.50 4.76 3.27
CA ALA A 7 -10.17 4.18 3.23
C ALA A 7 -9.42 4.31 4.57
N ILE A 8 -9.46 5.50 5.18
CA ILE A 8 -8.88 5.77 6.50
C ILE A 8 -9.56 4.92 7.57
N TRP A 9 -10.89 4.86 7.57
CA TRP A 9 -11.65 4.08 8.56
C TRP A 9 -11.40 2.57 8.43
N PHE A 10 -11.39 2.03 7.22
CA PHE A 10 -11.07 0.61 6.98
C PHE A 10 -9.62 0.29 7.37
N GLY A 11 -8.67 1.17 7.03
CA GLY A 11 -7.27 1.03 7.45
C GLY A 11 -7.12 1.02 8.97
N TYR A 12 -7.79 1.94 9.67
CA TYR A 12 -7.82 1.99 11.13
C TYR A 12 -8.39 0.71 11.74
N LYS A 13 -9.58 0.29 11.28
CA LYS A 13 -10.29 -0.88 11.81
C LYS A 13 -9.44 -2.15 11.61
N LYS A 14 -8.97 -2.38 10.39
CA LYS A 14 -8.22 -3.58 10.04
C LYS A 14 -6.88 -3.67 10.77
N ALA A 15 -6.19 -2.55 10.94
CA ALA A 15 -4.96 -2.49 11.72
C ALA A 15 -5.18 -2.79 13.21
N ARG A 16 -6.29 -2.28 13.79
CA ARG A 16 -6.68 -2.62 15.16
C ARG A 16 -6.96 -4.12 15.32
N ASP A 17 -7.66 -4.72 14.36
CA ASP A 17 -8.03 -6.13 14.38
C ASP A 17 -6.80 -7.06 14.22
N THR A 18 -5.71 -6.57 13.62
CA THR A 18 -4.45 -7.32 13.42
C THR A 18 -3.36 -7.00 14.45
N GLY A 19 -3.68 -6.23 15.50
CA GLY A 19 -2.72 -5.88 16.56
C GLY A 19 -1.60 -4.93 16.13
N ARG A 20 -1.76 -4.25 14.98
CA ARG A 20 -0.79 -3.25 14.48
C ARG A 20 -1.19 -1.84 14.94
N ASN A 21 -0.28 -0.86 14.79
CA ASN A 21 -0.58 0.54 15.13
C ASN A 21 -1.70 1.11 14.22
N PRO A 22 -2.89 1.39 14.77
CA PRO A 22 -4.06 1.72 13.94
C PRO A 22 -3.99 3.14 13.36
N TYR A 23 -3.37 4.09 14.05
CA TYR A 23 -3.23 5.46 13.56
C TYR A 23 -2.25 5.56 12.39
N LEU A 24 -1.12 4.85 12.49
CA LEU A 24 -0.13 4.80 11.40
C LEU A 24 -0.75 4.21 10.13
N TRP A 25 -1.48 3.09 10.25
CA TRP A 25 -2.11 2.44 9.11
C TRP A 25 -3.28 3.23 8.52
N ALA A 26 -4.04 3.95 9.35
CA ALA A 26 -5.06 4.88 8.88
C ALA A 26 -4.45 6.00 8.02
N ALA A 27 -3.32 6.58 8.48
CA ALA A 27 -2.59 7.60 7.73
C ALA A 27 -2.03 7.03 6.41
N ILE A 28 -1.42 5.84 6.42
CA ILE A 28 -0.91 5.17 5.22
C ILE A 28 -2.04 4.96 4.21
N CYS A 29 -3.20 4.46 4.64
CA CYS A 29 -4.33 4.23 3.73
C CYS A 29 -4.86 5.54 3.13
N GLY A 30 -5.01 6.60 3.93
CA GLY A 30 -5.45 7.91 3.46
C GLY A 30 -4.48 8.55 2.47
N VAL A 31 -3.18 8.59 2.81
CA VAL A 31 -2.12 9.14 1.96
C VAL A 31 -1.97 8.34 0.68
N SER A 32 -2.00 7.01 0.76
CA SER A 32 -1.87 6.16 -0.43
C SER A 32 -3.06 6.34 -1.37
N PHE A 33 -4.28 6.47 -0.85
CA PHE A 33 -5.46 6.70 -1.67
C PHE A 33 -5.39 8.03 -2.44
N ILE A 34 -5.01 9.12 -1.76
CA ILE A 34 -4.83 10.43 -2.41
C ILE A 34 -3.65 10.38 -3.38
N GLY A 35 -2.53 9.80 -2.96
CA GLY A 35 -1.30 9.70 -3.75
C GLY A 35 -1.52 8.97 -5.07
N VAL A 36 -2.30 7.88 -5.08
CA VAL A 36 -2.65 7.16 -6.30
C VAL A 36 -3.48 8.02 -7.24
N GLN A 37 -4.46 8.77 -6.74
CA GLN A 37 -5.25 9.67 -7.58
C GLN A 37 -4.38 10.76 -8.22
N MET A 38 -3.44 11.33 -7.46
CA MET A 38 -2.49 12.30 -7.99
C MET A 38 -1.56 11.68 -9.03
N LEU A 39 -1.03 10.49 -8.77
CA LEU A 39 -0.14 9.78 -9.71
C LEU A 39 -0.85 9.41 -11.01
N VAL A 40 -2.10 8.95 -10.94
CA VAL A 40 -2.88 8.62 -12.14
C VAL A 40 -3.20 9.87 -12.93
N GLY A 41 -3.63 10.96 -12.27
CA GLY A 41 -3.88 12.25 -12.92
C GLY A 41 -2.63 12.81 -13.60
N LEU A 42 -1.50 12.79 -12.90
CA LEU A 42 -0.21 13.25 -13.44
C LEU A 42 0.25 12.36 -14.60
N GLY A 43 0.17 11.04 -14.44
CA GLY A 43 0.53 10.09 -15.50
C GLY A 43 -0.32 10.26 -16.75
N ALA A 44 -1.63 10.44 -16.59
CA ALA A 44 -2.54 10.71 -17.70
C ALA A 44 -2.25 12.07 -18.36
N GLY A 45 -1.99 13.12 -17.56
CA GLY A 45 -1.64 14.44 -18.08
C GLY A 45 -0.33 14.43 -18.88
N VAL A 46 0.71 13.75 -18.36
CA VAL A 46 1.98 13.58 -19.08
C VAL A 46 1.77 12.78 -20.36
N PHE A 47 1.01 11.68 -20.31
CA PHE A 47 0.73 10.85 -21.47
C PHE A 47 0.00 11.63 -22.59
N VAL A 48 -1.04 12.39 -22.23
CA VAL A 48 -1.77 13.23 -23.20
C VAL A 48 -0.88 14.37 -23.72
N GLY A 49 -0.11 15.03 -22.85
CA GLY A 49 0.81 16.08 -23.24
C GLY A 49 1.88 15.60 -24.25
N LEU A 50 2.41 14.40 -24.05
CA LEU A 50 3.31 13.76 -25.02
C LEU A 50 2.57 13.42 -26.32
N GLY A 51 1.33 12.95 -26.23
CA GLY A 51 0.50 12.67 -27.40
C GLY A 51 0.22 13.92 -28.26
N ILE A 52 -0.03 15.06 -27.62
CA ILE A 52 -0.19 16.35 -28.32
C ILE A 52 1.14 16.75 -28.97
N ALA A 53 2.25 16.70 -28.21
CA ALA A 53 3.55 17.15 -28.68
C ALA A 53 4.17 16.30 -29.80
N PHE A 54 3.98 14.97 -29.76
CA PHE A 54 4.65 14.04 -30.67
C PHE A 54 3.72 13.37 -31.69
N ALA A 55 2.45 13.17 -31.36
CA ALA A 55 1.47 12.48 -32.20
C ALA A 55 0.39 13.41 -32.78
N GLY A 56 0.46 14.71 -32.47
CA GLY A 56 -0.48 15.72 -32.99
C GLY A 56 -1.92 15.51 -32.51
N TRP A 57 -2.10 14.96 -31.31
CA TRP A 57 -3.43 14.83 -30.70
C TRP A 57 -4.06 16.20 -30.45
N ASP A 58 -5.39 16.23 -30.46
CA ASP A 58 -6.14 17.45 -30.14
C ASP A 58 -5.96 17.85 -28.67
N GLU A 59 -5.89 19.15 -28.40
CA GLU A 59 -5.68 19.69 -27.05
C GLU A 59 -6.84 19.34 -26.09
N GLY A 60 -8.04 19.09 -26.63
CA GLY A 60 -9.23 18.72 -25.86
C GLY A 60 -9.32 17.24 -25.47
N VAL A 61 -8.36 16.40 -25.90
CA VAL A 61 -8.37 14.95 -25.60
C VAL A 61 -8.40 14.70 -24.09
N TYR A 62 -7.64 15.47 -23.30
CA TYR A 62 -7.63 15.27 -21.83
C TYR A 62 -9.01 15.49 -21.22
N ASP A 63 -9.70 16.56 -21.60
CA ASP A 63 -11.02 16.90 -21.08
C ASP A 63 -12.08 15.89 -21.52
N GLN A 64 -12.01 15.42 -22.77
CA GLN A 64 -12.92 14.41 -23.30
C GLN A 64 -12.83 13.07 -22.53
N TYR A 65 -11.62 12.67 -22.13
CA TYR A 65 -11.37 11.42 -21.42
C TYR A 65 -11.23 11.58 -19.90
N SER A 66 -11.43 12.79 -19.35
CA SER A 66 -11.28 13.11 -17.93
C SER A 66 -12.11 12.20 -17.01
N TRP A 67 -13.33 11.84 -17.44
CA TRP A 67 -14.19 10.92 -16.70
C TRP A 67 -13.61 9.49 -16.64
N LEU A 68 -12.99 9.01 -17.73
CA LEU A 68 -12.32 7.71 -17.78
C LEU A 68 -11.08 7.70 -16.91
N ILE A 69 -10.26 8.76 -16.97
CA ILE A 69 -9.09 8.94 -16.10
C ILE A 69 -9.52 8.90 -14.64
N THR A 70 -10.63 9.54 -14.31
CA THR A 70 -11.21 9.53 -12.95
C THR A 70 -11.62 8.12 -12.52
N ILE A 71 -12.31 7.36 -13.38
CA ILE A 71 -12.69 5.97 -13.09
C ILE A 71 -11.46 5.09 -12.87
N VAL A 72 -10.45 5.22 -13.74
CA VAL A 72 -9.18 4.49 -13.62
C VAL A 72 -8.47 4.85 -12.32
N ALA A 73 -8.44 6.14 -11.95
CA ALA A 73 -7.85 6.60 -10.70
C ALA A 73 -8.55 5.99 -9.48
N ILE A 74 -9.89 5.95 -9.48
CA ILE A 74 -10.68 5.33 -8.42
C ILE A 74 -10.39 3.82 -8.34
N ALA A 75 -10.40 3.12 -9.47
CA ALA A 75 -10.11 1.69 -9.53
C ALA A 75 -8.69 1.37 -9.03
N ALA A 76 -7.67 2.11 -9.48
CA ALA A 76 -6.30 1.98 -9.02
C ALA A 76 -6.17 2.24 -7.51
N SER A 77 -6.95 3.18 -6.97
CA SER A 77 -6.97 3.47 -5.54
C SER A 77 -7.53 2.29 -4.73
N PHE A 78 -8.59 1.64 -5.22
CA PHE A 78 -9.12 0.41 -4.60
C PHE A 78 -8.14 -0.75 -4.65
N VAL A 79 -7.46 -0.94 -5.79
CA VAL A 79 -6.39 -1.95 -5.92
C VAL A 79 -5.27 -1.69 -4.91
N THR A 80 -4.88 -0.43 -4.74
CA THR A 80 -3.83 -0.07 -3.77
C THR A 80 -4.25 -0.36 -2.34
N LEU A 81 -5.49 -0.03 -1.96
CA LEU A 81 -6.02 -0.40 -0.64
C LEU A 81 -6.07 -1.92 -0.45
N PHE A 82 -6.49 -2.66 -1.46
CA PHE A 82 -6.51 -4.11 -1.43
C PHE A 82 -5.11 -4.69 -1.18
N LEU A 83 -4.09 -4.17 -1.88
CA LEU A 83 -2.70 -4.58 -1.69
C LEU A 83 -2.18 -4.21 -0.30
N LEU A 84 -2.49 -3.01 0.21
CA LEU A 84 -2.12 -2.60 1.58
C LEU A 84 -2.75 -3.51 2.62
N PHE A 85 -4.03 -3.87 2.45
CA PHE A 85 -4.72 -4.79 3.34
C PHE A 85 -4.16 -6.21 3.27
N LYS A 86 -3.80 -6.69 2.08
CA LYS A 86 -3.12 -7.97 1.90
C LYS A 86 -1.74 -7.97 2.58
N TYR A 87 -1.01 -6.86 2.52
CA TYR A 87 0.26 -6.71 3.23
C TYR A 87 0.08 -6.61 4.75
N LEU A 88 -1.01 -6.00 5.18
CA LEU A 88 -1.38 -5.90 6.59
C LEU A 88 -1.72 -7.26 7.21
N ASP A 89 -2.41 -8.12 6.46
CA ASP A 89 -2.76 -9.48 6.88
C ASP A 89 -1.56 -10.43 6.96
N ARG A 90 -0.42 -10.06 6.37
CA ARG A 90 0.78 -10.89 6.42
C ARG A 90 1.35 -10.86 7.84
N ILE A 91 1.19 -11.96 8.59
CA ILE A 91 1.76 -12.12 9.93
C ILE A 91 3.28 -11.88 9.83
N PRO A 92 3.87 -11.01 10.67
CA PRO A 92 5.32 -10.90 10.73
C PRO A 92 5.87 -12.29 11.04
N ALA A 93 6.83 -12.78 10.25
CA ALA A 93 7.53 -14.00 10.60
C ALA A 93 8.01 -13.83 12.04
N ALA A 94 7.63 -14.76 12.93
CA ALA A 94 8.11 -14.75 14.29
C ALA A 94 9.63 -14.55 14.22
N GLU A 95 10.16 -13.56 14.94
CA GLU A 95 11.59 -13.45 15.17
C GLU A 95 12.05 -14.86 15.50
N THR A 96 12.93 -15.42 14.65
CA THR A 96 13.48 -16.77 14.82
C THR A 96 13.86 -16.88 16.28
N ALA A 97 13.08 -17.65 17.04
CA ALA A 97 13.35 -17.88 18.44
C ALA A 97 14.80 -18.32 18.49
N SER A 98 15.65 -17.54 19.18
CA SER A 98 17.04 -17.88 19.38
C SER A 98 17.08 -19.34 19.80
N GLU A 99 17.81 -20.18 19.07
CA GLU A 99 17.92 -21.60 19.38
C GLU A 99 18.18 -21.74 20.88
N PRO A 100 17.42 -22.60 21.59
CA PRO A 100 17.61 -22.77 23.02
C PRO A 100 19.09 -23.08 23.28
N PRO A 101 19.69 -22.50 24.33
CA PRO A 101 21.12 -22.66 24.59
C PRO A 101 21.46 -24.16 24.63
N PRO A 102 22.63 -24.55 24.09
CA PRO A 102 23.01 -25.95 24.04
C PRO A 102 22.99 -26.55 25.46
N PRO A 103 22.54 -27.81 25.61
CA PRO A 103 22.47 -28.45 26.91
C PRO A 103 23.85 -28.42 27.59
N PRO A 104 23.91 -28.28 28.93
CA PRO A 104 25.17 -28.31 29.66
C PRO A 104 25.94 -29.58 29.31
N THR A 105 27.14 -29.43 28.74
CA THR A 105 28.06 -30.55 28.59
C THR A 105 28.57 -30.88 29.98
N PHE A 106 28.01 -31.92 30.59
CA PHE A 106 28.61 -32.56 31.76
C PHE A 106 29.91 -33.21 31.28
N ASN A 107 31.02 -32.47 31.35
CA ASN A 107 32.34 -33.08 31.32
C ASN A 107 32.42 -33.96 32.58
N VAL A 108 32.13 -35.25 32.41
CA VAL A 108 32.48 -36.26 33.38
C VAL A 108 34.00 -36.39 33.26
N ASP A 109 34.73 -35.67 34.10
CA ASP A 109 36.16 -35.90 34.29
C ASP A 109 36.34 -37.34 34.81
N PRO A 110 36.95 -38.25 34.05
CA PRO A 110 37.16 -39.62 34.47
C PRO A 110 38.51 -39.71 35.20
N GLU A 111 38.78 -38.88 36.21
CA GLU A 111 40.02 -38.99 37.00
C GLU A 111 39.94 -38.21 38.33
N ASN A 112 39.36 -38.85 39.36
CA ASN A 112 39.85 -38.88 40.75
C ASN A 112 38.96 -39.78 41.63
#